data_AF-A0A949KJS7-F1
#
_entry.id   AF-A0A949KJS7-F1
#
_cell.length_a   1.000
_cell.length_b   1.000
_cell.length_c   1.000
_cell.angle_alpha   90.00
_cell.angle_beta   90.00
_cell.angle_gamma   90.00
#
_symmetry.space_group_name_H-M   'P 1'
#
loop_
_entity.id
_entity.type
_entity.pdbx_description
1 polymer ?
#
loop_
_entity_poly.entity_id
_entity_poly.type
_entity_poly.pdbx_seq_one_letter_code
_entity_poly.pdbx_strand_id
1 'polypeptide(L)'
;METLARGYIEGLLLSASWVERLRCELGLDGMHQVWGEIPAWYFWLAGSPGAHGLELAQVERLDSGQDHILRAGFVVRYYPHPAGEVFIDFSRRERDLRLGPLFDPSGTPDFERREEIPNHLFTVGALEFTWDLEHAWFLCSLTALNRCRKVRLPAAGPYGRPVLEGQAPGWQLCFDLFRRLLGLHAFQYKHTPLAAQLSREAGFEQARLQGREQAEPRDCAQNQMHSLSVLMGPDPASPPKAALDLLRREASPELGRETARRAFSCRHFHPWEAMVDSEPVIDPVWWSLAGVNYQSHLASACGCEH
;
A
#
# COMPACT_ATOMS: atom_id res chain seq x y z
N MET A 1 -13.68 15.73 6.13
CA MET A 1 -12.25 15.43 5.90
C MET A 1 -12.09 14.16 5.08
N GLU A 2 -12.87 13.10 5.36
CA GLU A 2 -12.97 11.90 4.52
C GLU A 2 -13.23 12.20 3.04
N THR A 3 -14.08 13.18 2.73
CA THR A 3 -14.32 13.64 1.35
C THR A 3 -13.06 14.12 0.64
N LEU A 4 -12.12 14.75 1.35
CA LEU A 4 -10.86 15.23 0.77
C LEU A 4 -9.91 14.07 0.49
N ALA A 5 -9.78 13.12 1.43
CA ALA A 5 -8.99 11.90 1.22
C ALA A 5 -9.56 11.04 0.08
N ARG A 6 -10.88 10.86 0.05
CA ARG A 6 -11.60 10.18 -1.03
C ARG A 6 -11.36 10.86 -2.37
N GLY A 7 -11.56 12.18 -2.44
CA GLY A 7 -11.37 12.97 -3.66
C GLY A 7 -9.93 12.92 -4.18
N TYR A 8 -8.94 12.86 -3.28
CA TYR A 8 -7.54 12.66 -3.65
C TYR A 8 -7.32 11.32 -4.37
N ILE A 9 -7.78 10.21 -3.78
CA ILE A 9 -7.67 8.88 -4.42
C ILE A 9 -8.45 8.87 -5.74
N GLU A 10 -9.69 9.35 -5.76
CA GLU A 10 -10.51 9.40 -6.97
C GLU A 10 -9.84 10.20 -8.09
N GLY A 11 -9.15 11.31 -7.77
CA GLY A 11 -8.36 12.07 -8.74
C GLY A 11 -7.23 11.25 -9.37
N LEU A 12 -6.53 10.45 -8.58
CA LEU A 12 -5.49 9.53 -9.07
C LEU A 12 -6.10 8.46 -10.00
N LEU A 13 -7.22 7.86 -9.59
CA LEU A 13 -7.90 6.81 -10.37
C LEU A 13 -8.50 7.36 -11.67
N LEU A 14 -9.06 8.56 -11.64
CA LEU A 14 -9.54 9.24 -12.84
C LEU A 14 -8.38 9.36 -13.83
N SER A 15 -7.23 9.89 -13.43
CA SER A 15 -6.05 10.01 -14.30
C SER A 15 -5.68 8.68 -14.97
N ALA A 16 -5.73 7.58 -14.23
CA ALA A 16 -5.44 6.23 -14.74
C ALA A 16 -6.53 5.68 -15.68
N SER A 17 -7.79 6.07 -15.48
CA SER A 17 -8.92 5.62 -16.31
C SER A 17 -8.93 6.24 -17.71
N TRP A 18 -8.44 7.49 -17.86
CA TRP A 18 -8.44 8.23 -19.13
C TRP A 18 -7.15 8.06 -19.94
N VAL A 19 -6.07 7.58 -19.32
CA VAL A 19 -4.74 7.50 -19.92
C VAL A 19 -4.28 6.04 -19.98
N GLU A 20 -4.65 5.33 -21.04
CA GLU A 20 -4.33 3.91 -21.20
C GLU A 20 -2.83 3.60 -21.08
N ARG A 21 -1.98 4.46 -21.66
CA ARG A 21 -0.52 4.29 -21.56
C ARG A 21 -0.01 4.35 -20.12
N LEU A 22 -0.55 5.25 -19.30
CA LEU A 22 -0.23 5.33 -17.87
C LEU A 22 -0.61 4.04 -17.16
N ARG A 23 -1.81 3.53 -17.45
CA ARG A 23 -2.33 2.27 -16.90
C ARG A 23 -1.42 1.08 -17.27
N CYS A 24 -0.99 0.99 -18.52
CA CYS A 24 -0.07 -0.04 -19.00
C CYS A 24 1.30 0.06 -18.33
N GLU A 25 1.89 1.26 -18.23
CA GLU A 25 3.21 1.46 -17.62
C GLU A 25 3.21 1.16 -16.11
N LEU A 26 2.09 1.39 -15.43
CA LEU A 26 1.92 1.03 -14.02
C LEU A 26 1.55 -0.44 -13.82
N GLY A 27 1.17 -1.17 -14.88
CA GLY A 27 0.62 -2.51 -14.77
C GLY A 27 -0.67 -2.54 -13.94
N LEU A 28 -1.57 -1.58 -14.17
CA LEU A 28 -2.88 -1.51 -13.52
C LEU A 28 -3.92 -2.18 -14.42
N ASP A 29 -4.20 -3.46 -14.22
CA ASP A 29 -5.16 -4.19 -15.06
C ASP A 29 -6.61 -3.72 -14.82
N GLY A 30 -6.90 -3.24 -13.61
CA GLY A 30 -8.20 -2.70 -13.27
C GLY A 30 -8.19 -1.93 -11.95
N MET A 31 -9.17 -1.05 -11.78
CA MET A 31 -9.42 -0.36 -10.52
C MET A 31 -10.91 -0.08 -10.36
N HIS A 32 -11.46 -0.38 -9.19
CA HIS A 32 -12.89 -0.24 -8.94
C HIS A 32 -13.10 0.47 -7.60
N GLN A 33 -13.92 1.52 -7.59
CA GLN A 33 -14.41 2.09 -6.35
C GLN A 33 -15.43 1.13 -5.72
N VAL A 34 -15.32 0.95 -4.41
CA VAL A 34 -16.31 0.23 -3.62
C VAL A 34 -17.28 1.24 -3.04
N TRP A 35 -18.55 1.07 -3.37
CA TRP A 35 -19.63 1.82 -2.73
C TRP A 35 -19.79 1.30 -1.30
N GLY A 36 -20.13 2.15 -0.35
CA GLY A 36 -20.26 1.77 1.05
C GLY A 36 -20.06 2.97 1.98
N GLU A 37 -20.23 2.74 3.27
CA GLU A 37 -20.03 3.78 4.29
C GLU A 37 -18.57 4.21 4.39
N ILE A 38 -17.66 3.23 4.36
CA ILE A 38 -16.22 3.46 4.42
C ILE A 38 -15.64 3.50 3.00
N PRO A 39 -14.99 4.60 2.58
CA PRO A 39 -14.34 4.68 1.28
C PRO A 39 -13.32 3.55 1.08
N ALA A 40 -13.48 2.80 -0.01
CA ALA A 40 -12.57 1.73 -0.36
C ALA A 40 -12.45 1.55 -1.88
N TRP A 41 -11.37 0.92 -2.31
CA TRP A 41 -11.05 0.67 -3.71
C TRP A 41 -10.42 -0.71 -3.88
N TYR A 42 -10.72 -1.36 -5.00
CA TYR A 42 -10.07 -2.57 -5.46
C TYR A 42 -9.12 -2.28 -6.62
N PHE A 43 -7.97 -2.95 -6.64
CA PHE A 43 -6.94 -2.84 -7.66
C PHE A 43 -6.51 -4.22 -8.14
N TRP A 44 -6.46 -4.42 -9.45
CA TRP A 44 -5.87 -5.59 -10.10
C TRP A 44 -4.56 -5.15 -10.74
N LEU A 45 -3.47 -5.85 -10.40
CA LEU A 45 -2.12 -5.48 -10.81
C LEU A 45 -1.53 -6.57 -11.71
N ALA A 46 -0.90 -6.15 -12.80
CA ALA A 46 -0.18 -7.04 -13.69
C ALA A 46 0.89 -7.83 -12.92
N GLY A 47 0.88 -9.15 -13.08
CA GLY A 47 1.80 -10.07 -12.40
C GLY A 47 1.43 -10.41 -10.95
N SER A 48 0.32 -9.90 -10.41
CA SER A 48 -0.21 -10.30 -9.10
C SER A 48 -1.56 -10.99 -9.26
N PRO A 49 -1.63 -12.33 -9.19
CA PRO A 49 -2.88 -13.07 -9.36
C PRO A 49 -3.77 -12.93 -8.11
N GLY A 50 -4.51 -11.81 -8.04
CA GLY A 50 -5.42 -11.46 -6.95
C GLY A 50 -5.83 -9.98 -7.01
N ALA A 51 -6.74 -9.59 -6.11
CA ALA A 51 -7.19 -8.21 -5.98
C ALA A 51 -6.63 -7.57 -4.71
N HIS A 52 -6.17 -6.33 -4.80
CA HIS A 52 -5.78 -5.53 -3.62
C HIS A 52 -6.95 -4.65 -3.21
N GLY A 53 -7.33 -4.69 -1.94
CA GLY A 53 -8.24 -3.73 -1.33
C GLY A 53 -7.48 -2.63 -0.61
N LEU A 54 -7.87 -1.37 -0.85
CA LEU A 54 -7.43 -0.21 -0.09
C LEU A 54 -8.65 0.38 0.59
N GLU A 55 -8.68 0.40 1.91
CA GLU A 55 -9.82 0.91 2.69
C GLU A 55 -9.36 2.05 3.59
N LEU A 56 -10.08 3.16 3.56
CA LEU A 56 -9.79 4.31 4.42
C LEU A 56 -10.11 3.94 5.87
N ALA A 57 -9.14 4.08 6.77
CA ALA A 57 -9.30 3.77 8.19
C ALA A 57 -9.46 5.02 9.05
N GLN A 58 -8.70 6.08 8.73
CA GLN A 58 -8.70 7.31 9.51
C GLN A 58 -8.27 8.50 8.66
N VAL A 59 -8.76 9.70 9.00
CA VAL A 59 -8.30 10.97 8.44
C VAL A 59 -8.10 11.97 9.56
N GLU A 60 -6.90 12.53 9.64
CA GLU A 60 -6.55 13.57 10.58
C GLU A 60 -6.00 14.82 9.87
N ARG A 61 -6.23 15.98 10.48
CA ARG A 61 -5.59 17.23 10.09
C ARG A 61 -4.44 17.47 11.06
N LEU A 62 -3.24 17.66 10.53
CA LEU A 62 -2.08 17.94 11.37
C LEU A 62 -1.97 19.44 11.59
N ASP A 63 -1.99 19.86 12.86
CA ASP A 63 -1.77 21.26 13.23
C ASP A 63 -0.28 21.59 13.13
N SER A 64 0.14 22.14 12.00
CA SER A 64 1.52 22.60 11.78
C SER A 64 1.63 24.11 11.55
N GLY A 65 0.73 24.91 12.16
CA GLY A 65 0.73 26.36 12.00
C GLY A 65 -0.02 26.81 10.75
N GLN A 66 0.70 27.39 9.77
CA GLN A 66 0.11 27.95 8.54
C GLN A 66 -0.25 26.89 7.48
N ASP A 67 0.34 25.70 7.54
CA ASP A 67 0.11 24.67 6.53
C ASP A 67 -1.17 23.88 6.84
N HIS A 68 -1.99 23.68 5.81
CA HIS A 68 -3.16 22.81 5.88
C HIS A 68 -2.76 21.39 5.50
N ILE A 69 -2.19 20.65 6.46
CA ILE A 69 -1.74 19.28 6.22
C ILE A 69 -2.85 18.29 6.57
N LEU A 70 -3.16 17.40 5.63
CA LEU A 70 -4.00 16.25 5.85
C LEU A 70 -3.17 14.98 5.90
N ARG A 71 -3.63 14.04 6.72
CA ARG A 71 -3.12 12.68 6.77
C ARG A 71 -4.27 11.70 6.72
N ALA A 72 -4.16 10.68 5.88
CA ALA A 72 -5.12 9.61 5.72
C ALA A 72 -4.42 8.26 5.89
N GLY A 73 -4.93 7.45 6.82
CA GLY A 73 -4.48 6.08 7.03
C GLY A 73 -5.38 5.09 6.31
N PHE A 74 -4.79 4.06 5.72
CA PHE A 74 -5.47 3.04 4.93
C PHE A 74 -5.04 1.64 5.35
N VAL A 75 -5.99 0.71 5.35
CA VAL A 75 -5.72 -0.72 5.47
C VAL A 75 -5.58 -1.33 4.08
N VAL A 76 -4.52 -2.11 3.88
CA VAL A 76 -4.29 -2.87 2.66
C VAL A 76 -4.71 -4.32 2.88
N ARG A 77 -5.60 -4.80 2.03
CA ARG A 77 -6.03 -6.20 1.96
C ARG A 77 -5.61 -6.82 0.64
N TYR A 78 -5.37 -8.12 0.64
CA TYR A 78 -5.11 -8.88 -0.58
C TYR A 78 -5.99 -10.12 -0.63
N TYR A 79 -6.76 -10.23 -1.71
CA TYR A 79 -7.64 -11.35 -1.99
C TYR A 79 -6.98 -12.24 -3.05
N PRO A 80 -6.27 -13.31 -2.63
CA PRO A 80 -5.49 -14.13 -3.55
C PRO A 80 -6.38 -14.85 -4.56
N HIS A 81 -5.96 -14.93 -5.81
CA HIS A 81 -6.62 -15.80 -6.79
C HIS A 81 -6.33 -17.28 -6.44
N PRO A 82 -7.30 -18.20 -6.49
CA PRO A 82 -7.10 -19.61 -6.11
C PRO A 82 -6.01 -20.35 -6.89
N ALA A 83 -5.78 -19.97 -8.15
CA ALA A 83 -4.72 -20.52 -8.98
C ALA A 83 -3.36 -19.82 -8.82
N GLY A 84 -3.28 -18.73 -8.03
CA GLY A 84 -2.06 -18.00 -7.79
C GLY A 84 -1.18 -18.70 -6.75
N GLU A 85 0.14 -18.65 -6.91
CA GLU A 85 1.10 -19.30 -6.01
C GLU A 85 0.94 -18.84 -4.56
N VAL A 86 0.68 -17.54 -4.35
CA VAL A 86 0.51 -16.94 -3.03
C VAL A 86 -0.73 -17.44 -2.29
N PHE A 87 -1.70 -18.07 -2.97
CA PHE A 87 -2.93 -18.56 -2.35
C PHE A 87 -2.64 -19.53 -1.19
N ILE A 88 -1.65 -20.42 -1.36
CA ILE A 88 -1.29 -21.43 -0.35
C ILE A 88 -0.72 -20.81 0.94
N ASP A 89 -0.18 -19.60 0.86
CA ASP A 89 0.38 -18.88 2.00
C ASP A 89 -0.71 -18.25 2.88
N PHE A 90 -1.96 -18.18 2.43
CA PHE A 90 -3.08 -17.72 3.26
C PHE A 90 -3.59 -18.82 4.18
N SER A 91 -4.16 -18.41 5.32
CA SER A 91 -4.69 -19.37 6.28
C SER A 91 -5.78 -20.23 5.66
N ARG A 92 -5.96 -21.47 6.16
CA ARG A 92 -7.05 -22.34 5.69
C ARG A 92 -8.40 -21.62 5.73
N ARG A 93 -8.69 -20.85 6.79
CA ARG A 93 -9.92 -20.05 6.90
C ARG A 93 -10.07 -19.05 5.76
N GLU A 94 -9.00 -18.34 5.42
CA GLU A 94 -9.01 -17.37 4.32
C GLU A 94 -9.17 -18.04 2.97
N ARG A 95 -8.49 -19.17 2.75
CA ARG A 95 -8.64 -19.97 1.53
C ARG A 95 -10.06 -20.51 1.36
N ASP A 96 -10.63 -21.05 2.43
CA ASP A 96 -12.01 -21.57 2.45
C ASP A 96 -13.01 -20.43 2.17
N LEU A 97 -12.84 -19.26 2.78
CA LEU A 97 -13.66 -18.07 2.50
C LEU A 97 -13.52 -17.62 1.05
N ARG A 98 -12.28 -17.57 0.53
CA ARG A 98 -11.98 -17.12 -0.83
C ARG A 98 -12.58 -18.03 -1.91
N LEU A 99 -12.73 -19.32 -1.63
CA LEU A 99 -13.39 -20.31 -2.49
C LEU A 99 -14.92 -20.35 -2.28
N GLY A 100 -15.40 -19.72 -1.22
CA GLY A 100 -16.80 -19.70 -0.84
C GLY A 100 -17.62 -18.65 -1.60
N PRO A 101 -18.93 -18.59 -1.30
CA PRO A 101 -19.89 -17.71 -1.98
C PRO A 101 -19.83 -16.25 -1.53
N LEU A 102 -18.83 -15.87 -0.74
CA LEU A 102 -18.61 -14.49 -0.27
C LEU A 102 -17.78 -13.66 -1.24
N PHE A 103 -17.30 -14.28 -2.33
CA PHE A 103 -16.49 -13.63 -3.35
C PHE A 103 -17.19 -13.74 -4.70
N ASP A 104 -17.16 -12.64 -5.45
CA ASP A 104 -17.69 -12.57 -6.80
C ASP A 104 -16.68 -13.14 -7.84
N PRO A 105 -17.08 -13.28 -9.12
CA PRO A 105 -16.18 -13.79 -10.17
C PRO A 105 -14.93 -12.93 -10.45
N SER A 106 -14.93 -11.64 -10.08
CA SER A 106 -13.76 -10.76 -10.20
C SER A 106 -12.71 -11.01 -9.11
N GLY A 107 -13.07 -11.82 -8.11
CA GLY A 107 -12.21 -12.24 -7.02
C GLY A 107 -12.14 -11.27 -5.85
N THR A 108 -13.11 -10.35 -5.77
CA THR A 108 -13.33 -9.45 -4.63
C THR A 108 -14.50 -9.92 -3.78
N PRO A 109 -14.60 -9.47 -2.51
CA PRO A 109 -15.78 -9.70 -1.70
C PRO A 109 -17.05 -9.24 -2.42
N ASP A 110 -18.09 -10.06 -2.36
CA ASP A 110 -19.42 -9.69 -2.83
C ASP A 110 -19.91 -8.48 -2.03
N PHE A 111 -20.44 -7.47 -2.74
CA PHE A 111 -20.83 -6.19 -2.16
C PHE A 111 -21.86 -6.34 -1.03
N GLU A 112 -22.87 -7.20 -1.20
CA GLU A 112 -23.96 -7.36 -0.23
C GLU A 112 -23.52 -8.13 1.02
N ARG A 113 -22.42 -8.89 0.91
CA ARG A 113 -21.98 -9.85 1.92
C ARG A 113 -20.60 -9.54 2.50
N ARG A 114 -20.01 -8.41 2.12
CA ARG A 114 -18.66 -8.01 2.54
C ARG A 114 -18.51 -7.98 4.06
N GLU A 115 -19.52 -7.52 4.77
CA GLU A 115 -19.53 -7.41 6.24
C GLU A 115 -19.49 -8.78 6.94
N GLU A 116 -19.82 -9.87 6.25
CA GLU A 116 -19.69 -11.23 6.78
C GLU A 116 -18.22 -11.68 6.86
N ILE A 117 -17.30 -11.02 6.13
CA ILE A 117 -15.86 -11.31 6.17
C ILE A 117 -15.24 -10.54 7.35
N PRO A 118 -14.66 -11.22 8.35
CA PRO A 118 -14.02 -10.53 9.47
C PRO A 118 -12.89 -9.59 9.00
N ASN A 119 -12.92 -8.33 9.47
CA ASN A 119 -12.05 -7.25 9.00
C ASN A 119 -10.54 -7.49 9.14
N HIS A 120 -10.12 -8.43 10.00
CA HIS A 120 -8.72 -8.80 10.23
C HIS A 120 -8.22 -9.89 9.25
N LEU A 121 -9.11 -10.49 8.45
CA LEU A 121 -8.72 -11.42 7.40
C LEU A 121 -8.29 -10.65 6.16
N PHE A 122 -7.38 -11.25 5.41
CA PHE A 122 -6.78 -10.71 4.19
C PHE A 122 -5.96 -9.42 4.36
N THR A 123 -5.87 -8.85 5.57
CA THR A 123 -5.01 -7.70 5.86
C THR A 123 -3.54 -8.08 5.72
N VAL A 124 -2.83 -7.32 4.90
CA VAL A 124 -1.41 -7.55 4.56
C VAL A 124 -0.50 -6.39 4.99
N GLY A 125 -1.07 -5.21 5.26
CA GLY A 125 -0.32 -4.05 5.74
C GLY A 125 -1.19 -2.79 5.77
N ALA A 126 -0.53 -1.65 5.86
CA ALA A 126 -1.16 -0.33 5.91
C ALA A 126 -0.39 0.68 5.06
N LEU A 127 -1.11 1.69 4.56
CA LEU A 127 -0.55 2.87 3.92
C LEU A 127 -0.97 4.12 4.69
N GLU A 128 -0.11 5.13 4.73
CA GLU A 128 -0.43 6.46 5.23
C GLU A 128 -0.05 7.50 4.18
N PHE A 129 -1.00 8.36 3.86
CA PHE A 129 -0.85 9.45 2.90
C PHE A 129 -0.86 10.75 3.68
N THR A 130 0.18 11.56 3.56
CA THR A 130 0.23 12.89 4.17
C THR A 130 0.55 13.93 3.10
N TRP A 131 -0.26 14.97 2.98
CA TRP A 131 -0.09 16.03 1.97
C TRP A 131 -0.60 17.37 2.48
N ASP A 132 -0.09 18.46 1.89
CA ASP A 132 -0.69 19.77 2.03
C ASP A 132 -1.87 19.94 1.05
N LEU A 133 -2.88 20.74 1.41
CA LEU A 133 -4.07 20.93 0.56
C LEU A 133 -3.78 21.56 -0.81
N GLU A 134 -2.66 22.26 -0.98
CA GLU A 134 -2.22 22.79 -2.27
C GLU A 134 -1.50 21.75 -3.12
N HIS A 135 -1.25 20.56 -2.56
CA HIS A 135 -0.50 19.46 -3.17
C HIS A 135 0.89 19.92 -3.62
N ALA A 136 1.56 20.77 -2.84
CA ALA A 136 2.96 21.15 -3.06
C ALA A 136 3.92 19.98 -2.72
N TRP A 137 3.50 19.03 -1.91
CA TRP A 137 4.24 17.80 -1.62
C TRP A 137 3.31 16.67 -1.19
N PHE A 138 3.86 15.45 -1.20
CA PHE A 138 3.16 14.25 -0.77
C PHE A 138 4.12 13.29 -0.11
N LEU A 139 3.80 12.84 1.09
CA LEU A 139 4.50 11.80 1.81
C LEU A 139 3.62 10.55 1.83
N CYS A 140 4.14 9.46 1.29
CA CYS A 140 3.47 8.17 1.29
C CYS A 140 4.29 7.18 2.11
N SER A 141 3.69 6.63 3.15
CA SER A 141 4.33 5.68 4.07
C SER A 141 3.64 4.33 3.96
N LEU A 142 4.41 3.27 3.75
CA LEU A 142 3.99 1.88 3.71
C LEU A 142 4.50 1.19 4.97
N THR A 143 3.65 0.47 5.68
CA THR A 143 4.06 -0.40 6.80
C THR A 143 3.47 -1.80 6.64
N ALA A 144 4.33 -2.83 6.66
CA ALA A 144 3.89 -4.21 6.59
C ALA A 144 4.91 -5.19 7.19
N LEU A 145 4.43 -6.36 7.61
CA LEU A 145 5.31 -7.46 7.98
C LEU A 145 5.93 -8.08 6.72
N ASN A 146 7.18 -8.53 6.79
CA ASN A 146 7.77 -9.36 5.73
C ASN A 146 6.90 -10.60 5.43
N ARG A 147 6.36 -11.23 6.48
CA ARG A 147 5.38 -12.32 6.40
C ARG A 147 4.24 -12.10 7.41
N CYS A 148 3.00 -12.14 6.94
CA CYS A 148 1.79 -12.14 7.77
C CYS A 148 1.57 -13.53 8.37
N ARG A 149 2.42 -13.91 9.33
CA ARG A 149 2.38 -15.24 9.96
C ARG A 149 1.15 -15.38 10.85
N LYS A 150 0.41 -16.47 10.64
CA LYS A 150 -0.71 -16.90 11.47
C LYS A 150 -0.37 -18.26 12.05
N VAL A 151 -0.39 -18.38 13.38
CA VAL A 151 -0.05 -19.62 14.07
C VAL A 151 -1.18 -20.05 15.00
N ARG A 152 -1.39 -21.36 15.10
CA ARG A 152 -2.27 -21.94 16.10
C ARG A 152 -1.44 -22.49 17.24
N LEU A 153 -1.75 -22.01 18.44
CA LEU A 153 -1.14 -22.48 19.67
C LEU A 153 -1.97 -23.66 20.23
N PRO A 154 -1.31 -24.73 20.68
CA PRO A 154 -1.98 -25.87 21.28
C PRO A 154 -2.64 -25.49 22.61
N ALA A 155 -3.72 -26.19 22.98
CA ALA A 155 -4.23 -26.14 24.36
C ALA A 155 -3.11 -26.60 25.31
N ALA A 156 -2.93 -25.86 26.41
CA ALA A 156 -1.78 -25.94 27.32
C ALA A 156 -1.19 -27.36 27.49
N GLY A 157 0.10 -27.49 27.18
CA GLY A 157 0.88 -28.71 27.36
C GLY A 157 2.36 -28.45 27.02
N PRO A 158 3.33 -29.04 27.74
CA PRO A 158 4.76 -28.69 27.63
C PRO A 158 5.42 -29.06 26.30
N TYR A 159 4.72 -29.78 25.41
CA TYR A 159 5.25 -30.30 24.15
C TYR A 159 4.54 -29.78 22.91
N GLY A 160 3.55 -28.90 23.09
CA GLY A 160 2.78 -28.37 21.97
C GLY A 160 3.59 -27.34 21.18
N ARG A 161 4.03 -27.70 19.97
CA ARG A 161 4.65 -26.74 19.05
C ARG A 161 3.57 -25.89 18.35
N PRO A 162 3.78 -24.58 18.16
CA PRO A 162 2.91 -23.76 17.31
C PRO A 162 2.80 -24.37 15.91
N VAL A 163 1.59 -24.43 15.37
CA VAL A 163 1.33 -24.88 14.00
C VAL A 163 1.15 -23.66 13.12
N LEU A 164 1.96 -23.53 12.08
CA LEU A 164 1.80 -22.47 11.08
C LEU A 164 0.52 -22.73 10.28
N GLU A 165 -0.38 -21.74 10.26
CA GLU A 165 -1.62 -21.78 9.49
C GLU A 165 -1.54 -20.95 8.21
N GLY A 166 -0.73 -19.88 8.19
CA GLY A 166 -0.50 -19.02 7.03
C GLY A 166 0.74 -18.12 7.21
N GLN A 167 1.28 -17.60 6.11
CA GLN A 167 2.51 -16.81 6.02
C GLN A 167 2.55 -15.91 4.77
N ALA A 168 1.43 -15.27 4.43
CA ALA A 168 1.33 -14.41 3.24
C ALA A 168 2.47 -13.35 3.20
N PRO A 169 3.07 -13.06 2.03
CA PRO A 169 4.16 -12.10 1.88
C PRO A 169 3.67 -10.65 1.97
N GLY A 170 3.37 -10.18 3.18
CA GLY A 170 2.74 -8.89 3.45
C GLY A 170 3.47 -7.72 2.78
N TRP A 171 4.78 -7.61 3.01
CA TRP A 171 5.62 -6.56 2.42
C TRP A 171 5.53 -6.50 0.91
N GLN A 172 5.71 -7.64 0.23
CA GLN A 172 5.67 -7.70 -1.24
C GLN A 172 4.30 -7.26 -1.77
N LEU A 173 3.22 -7.79 -1.20
CA LEU A 173 1.85 -7.49 -1.63
C LEU A 173 1.51 -6.01 -1.46
N CYS A 174 1.90 -5.41 -0.33
CA CYS A 174 1.67 -3.99 -0.10
C CYS A 174 2.59 -3.10 -0.94
N PHE A 175 3.85 -3.49 -1.12
CA PHE A 175 4.80 -2.74 -1.96
C PHE A 175 4.35 -2.68 -3.41
N ASP A 176 3.76 -3.77 -3.92
CA ASP A 176 3.20 -3.80 -5.25
C ASP A 176 2.08 -2.78 -5.42
N LEU A 177 1.14 -2.64 -4.49
CA LEU A 177 0.14 -1.58 -4.56
C LEU A 177 0.76 -0.18 -4.39
N PHE A 178 1.62 -0.02 -3.38
CA PHE A 178 2.28 1.22 -3.01
C PHE A 178 2.99 1.88 -4.21
N ARG A 179 3.81 1.11 -4.95
CA ARG A 179 4.58 1.66 -6.07
C ARG A 179 3.71 2.19 -7.21
N ARG A 180 2.51 1.61 -7.42
CA ARG A 180 1.56 2.12 -8.43
C ARG A 180 0.89 3.40 -7.97
N LEU A 181 0.49 3.48 -6.71
CA LEU A 181 -0.12 4.69 -6.15
C LEU A 181 0.86 5.87 -6.18
N LEU A 182 2.14 5.65 -5.87
CA LEU A 182 3.18 6.66 -6.05
C LEU A 182 3.38 7.05 -7.52
N GLY A 183 3.34 6.09 -8.45
CA GLY A 183 3.44 6.38 -9.87
C GLY A 183 2.27 7.20 -10.41
N LEU A 184 1.04 6.93 -9.94
CA LEU A 184 -0.14 7.77 -10.24
C LEU A 184 0.05 9.19 -9.73
N HIS A 185 0.55 9.34 -8.50
CA HIS A 185 0.81 10.66 -7.91
C HIS A 185 1.88 11.40 -8.72
N ALA A 186 2.99 10.73 -9.03
CA ALA A 186 4.09 11.31 -9.81
C ALA A 186 3.58 11.83 -11.17
N PHE A 187 2.75 11.05 -11.86
CA PHE A 187 2.14 11.46 -13.13
C PHE A 187 1.22 12.68 -12.97
N GLN A 188 0.30 12.64 -12.01
CA GLN A 188 -0.75 13.66 -11.86
C GLN A 188 -0.18 15.01 -11.42
N TYR A 189 0.73 15.02 -10.46
CA TYR A 189 1.27 16.24 -9.85
C TYR A 189 2.65 16.63 -10.36
N LYS A 190 3.23 15.85 -11.29
CA LYS A 190 4.60 16.06 -11.81
C LYS A 190 5.66 16.08 -10.70
N HIS A 191 5.41 15.30 -9.67
CA HIS A 191 6.28 15.19 -8.52
C HIS A 191 7.28 14.05 -8.70
N THR A 192 8.53 14.30 -8.32
CA THR A 192 9.57 13.27 -8.23
C THR A 192 9.88 12.97 -6.77
N PRO A 193 10.43 11.78 -6.46
CA PRO A 193 10.96 11.51 -5.12
C PRO A 193 12.02 12.55 -4.73
N LEU A 194 11.87 13.12 -3.53
CA LEU A 194 12.82 14.04 -2.90
C LEU A 194 13.64 13.34 -1.81
N ALA A 195 12.99 12.44 -1.08
CA ALA A 195 13.65 11.60 -0.08
C ALA A 195 12.89 10.28 0.10
N ALA A 196 13.60 9.26 0.53
CA ALA A 196 13.05 7.98 0.92
C ALA A 196 13.68 7.52 2.24
N GLN A 197 12.90 6.81 3.04
CA GLN A 197 13.34 6.23 4.29
C GLN A 197 12.80 4.81 4.40
N LEU A 198 13.71 3.86 4.58
CA LEU A 198 13.38 2.50 4.96
C LEU A 198 13.71 2.33 6.44
N SER A 199 12.81 1.72 7.19
CA SER A 199 13.10 1.24 8.53
C SER A 199 12.66 -0.19 8.76
N ARG A 200 13.38 -0.91 9.60
CA ARG A 200 13.07 -2.29 10.00
C ARG A 200 13.05 -2.39 11.52
N GLU A 201 12.11 -3.16 12.04
CA GLU A 201 12.02 -3.48 13.46
C GLU A 201 11.49 -4.90 13.68
N ALA A 202 11.53 -5.36 14.94
CA ALA A 202 11.03 -6.68 15.29
C ALA A 202 9.53 -6.77 14.98
N GLY A 203 9.15 -7.83 14.26
CA GLY A 203 7.76 -8.09 13.90
C GLY A 203 7.03 -8.96 14.93
N PHE A 204 5.77 -9.21 14.62
CA PHE A 204 4.90 -10.12 15.38
C PHE A 204 4.29 -11.17 14.45
N GLU A 205 3.72 -12.21 15.06
CA GLU A 205 2.82 -13.16 14.41
C GLU A 205 1.44 -13.11 15.06
N GLN A 206 0.40 -13.50 14.32
CA GLN A 206 -0.96 -13.59 14.82
C GLN A 206 -1.17 -14.99 15.40
N ALA A 207 -1.23 -15.09 16.73
CA ALA A 207 -1.33 -16.35 17.45
C ALA A 207 -2.77 -16.60 17.91
N ARG A 208 -3.34 -17.73 17.50
CA ARG A 208 -4.67 -18.17 17.91
C ARG A 208 -4.58 -19.35 18.86
N LEU A 209 -5.10 -19.18 20.07
CA LEU A 209 -5.22 -20.28 21.04
C LEU A 209 -6.30 -21.25 20.60
N GLN A 210 -6.08 -22.56 20.81
CA GLN A 210 -7.09 -23.58 20.54
C GLN A 210 -8.39 -23.27 21.30
N GLY A 211 -9.51 -23.20 20.58
CA GLY A 211 -10.82 -22.87 21.14
C GLY A 211 -11.12 -21.36 21.24
N ARG A 212 -10.18 -20.48 20.90
CA ARG A 212 -10.44 -19.05 20.70
C ARG A 212 -10.61 -18.74 19.22
N GLU A 213 -11.57 -17.87 18.91
CA GLU A 213 -11.78 -17.39 17.54
C GLU A 213 -10.81 -16.28 17.16
N GLN A 214 -10.46 -15.42 18.12
CA GLN A 214 -9.62 -14.26 17.89
C GLN A 214 -8.13 -14.62 18.02
N ALA A 215 -7.32 -14.11 17.10
CA ALA A 215 -5.87 -14.16 17.19
C ALA A 215 -5.35 -12.93 17.94
N GLU A 216 -4.26 -13.10 18.66
CA GLU A 216 -3.57 -12.04 19.39
C GLU A 216 -2.16 -11.86 18.81
N PRO A 217 -1.64 -10.63 18.72
CA PRO A 217 -0.27 -10.41 18.30
C PRO A 217 0.71 -10.99 19.32
N ARG A 218 1.74 -11.66 18.83
CA ARG A 218 2.84 -12.21 19.62
C ARG A 218 4.16 -11.87 18.97
N ASP A 219 5.09 -11.32 19.74
CA ASP A 219 6.45 -11.01 19.25
C ASP A 219 7.12 -12.23 18.63
N CYS A 220 7.73 -12.03 17.45
CA CYS A 220 8.36 -13.08 16.68
C CYS A 220 9.68 -12.55 16.13
N ALA A 221 10.80 -12.87 16.79
CA ALA A 221 12.12 -12.37 16.44
C ALA A 221 12.59 -12.75 15.02
N GLN A 222 11.95 -13.72 14.39
CA GLN A 222 12.23 -14.17 13.01
C GLN A 222 11.39 -13.42 11.97
N ASN A 223 10.41 -12.65 12.43
CA ASN A 223 9.56 -11.82 11.59
C ASN A 223 10.02 -10.37 11.72
N GLN A 224 9.88 -9.59 10.66
CA GLN A 224 10.28 -8.19 10.63
C GLN A 224 9.13 -7.33 10.17
N MET A 225 8.95 -6.19 10.82
CA MET A 225 8.09 -5.14 10.32
C MET A 225 8.95 -4.14 9.55
N HIS A 226 8.55 -3.87 8.32
CA HIS A 226 9.21 -2.93 7.43
C HIS A 226 8.32 -1.70 7.29
N SER A 227 8.95 -0.53 7.25
CA SER A 227 8.28 0.72 6.89
C SER A 227 9.08 1.46 5.83
N LEU A 228 8.42 1.86 4.74
CA LEU A 228 8.99 2.68 3.68
C LEU A 228 8.20 3.97 3.55
N SER A 229 8.86 5.09 3.74
CA SER A 229 8.28 6.42 3.56
C SER A 229 8.96 7.12 2.38
N VAL A 230 8.18 7.60 1.41
CA VAL A 230 8.69 8.31 0.23
C VAL A 230 8.05 9.69 0.18
N LEU A 231 8.91 10.71 0.27
CA LEU A 231 8.53 12.10 0.09
C LEU A 231 8.67 12.47 -1.38
N MET A 232 7.58 12.97 -1.96
CA MET A 232 7.42 13.42 -3.33
C MET A 232 7.20 14.94 -3.35
N GLY A 233 7.74 15.62 -4.37
CA GLY A 233 7.46 17.04 -4.59
C GLY A 233 8.06 17.55 -5.90
N PRO A 234 7.87 18.83 -6.22
CA PRO A 234 8.22 19.38 -7.52
C PRO A 234 9.71 19.65 -7.64
N ASP A 235 10.40 20.13 -6.60
CA ASP A 235 11.80 20.57 -6.70
C ASP A 235 12.71 19.96 -5.60
N PRO A 236 13.64 19.07 -5.98
CA PRO A 236 14.69 18.56 -5.10
C PRO A 236 15.59 19.63 -4.49
N ALA A 237 15.73 20.81 -5.11
CA ALA A 237 16.56 21.89 -4.59
C ALA A 237 15.91 22.63 -3.41
N SER A 238 14.58 22.54 -3.25
CA SER A 238 13.84 23.23 -2.20
C SER A 238 12.74 22.34 -1.60
N PRO A 239 13.11 21.24 -0.92
CA PRO A 239 12.14 20.36 -0.30
C PRO A 239 11.39 21.09 0.83
N PRO A 240 10.06 20.96 0.94
CA PRO A 240 9.28 21.62 1.98
C PRO A 240 9.74 21.18 3.39
N LYS A 241 10.12 22.16 4.21
CA LYS A 241 10.67 21.91 5.56
C LYS A 241 9.70 21.10 6.43
N ALA A 242 8.41 21.44 6.41
CA ALA A 242 7.38 20.72 7.15
C ALA A 242 7.32 19.24 6.76
N ALA A 243 7.40 18.93 5.47
CA ALA A 243 7.40 17.56 4.97
C ALA A 243 8.65 16.77 5.38
N LEU A 244 9.83 17.40 5.31
CA LEU A 244 11.08 16.80 5.80
C LEU A 244 11.05 16.55 7.30
N ASP A 245 10.48 17.47 8.08
CA ASP A 245 10.36 17.31 9.53
C ASP A 245 9.39 16.19 9.88
N LEU A 246 8.29 16.01 9.12
CA LEU A 246 7.40 14.86 9.26
C LEU A 246 8.11 13.54 8.95
N LEU A 247 8.82 13.45 7.81
CA LEU A 247 9.61 12.26 7.45
C LEU A 247 10.65 11.92 8.53
N ARG A 248 11.30 12.93 9.11
CA ARG A 248 12.26 12.75 10.21
C ARG A 248 11.60 12.28 11.51
N ARG A 249 10.36 12.71 11.80
CA ARG A 249 9.60 12.29 12.99
C ARG A 249 9.16 10.84 12.89
N GLU A 250 8.74 10.38 11.70
CA GLU A 250 8.44 8.97 11.46
C GLU A 250 9.64 8.06 11.72
N ALA A 251 10.84 8.63 11.66
CA ALA A 251 12.11 7.96 11.82
C ALA A 251 12.64 7.93 13.26
N SER A 252 11.81 8.31 14.24
CA SER A 252 12.27 8.43 15.63
C SER A 252 12.92 7.11 16.06
N PRO A 253 14.17 7.15 16.58
CA PRO A 253 14.89 5.95 16.97
C PRO A 253 14.29 5.41 18.28
N GLU A 254 13.22 4.64 18.15
CA GLU A 254 12.85 3.69 19.18
C GLU A 254 13.88 2.56 19.23
N LEU A 255 14.10 2.00 20.42
CA LEU A 255 15.17 1.04 20.66
C LEU A 255 15.01 -0.19 19.73
N GLY A 256 15.94 -0.38 18.80
CA GLY A 256 15.96 -1.54 17.90
C GLY A 256 15.46 -1.30 16.46
N ARG A 257 15.11 -0.06 16.09
CA ARG A 257 14.71 0.28 14.72
C ARG A 257 15.92 0.65 13.85
N GLU A 258 16.26 -0.20 12.90
CA GLU A 258 17.26 0.12 11.86
C GLU A 258 16.63 1.07 10.86
N THR A 259 17.30 2.18 10.52
CA THR A 259 16.78 3.16 9.57
C THR A 259 17.83 3.52 8.54
N ALA A 260 17.50 3.35 7.26
CA ALA A 260 18.28 3.80 6.13
C ALA A 260 17.54 4.94 5.43
N ARG A 261 18.24 6.05 5.15
CA ARG A 261 17.66 7.23 4.51
C ARG A 261 18.40 7.58 3.25
N ARG A 262 17.65 8.12 2.29
CA ARG A 262 18.18 8.61 1.03
C ARG A 262 17.51 9.92 0.66
N ALA A 263 18.31 10.88 0.21
CA ALA A 263 17.83 12.10 -0.43
C ALA A 263 18.19 12.04 -1.91
N PHE A 264 17.33 12.58 -2.76
CA PHE A 264 17.55 12.68 -4.20
C PHE A 264 17.80 14.14 -4.54
N SER A 265 18.86 14.41 -5.31
CA SER A 265 19.31 15.78 -5.59
C SER A 265 18.85 16.30 -6.95
N CYS A 266 18.25 15.46 -7.78
CA CYS A 266 17.78 15.85 -9.10
C CYS A 266 16.47 15.15 -9.49
N ARG A 267 15.87 15.62 -10.59
CA ARG A 267 14.59 15.11 -11.13
C ARG A 267 14.76 13.90 -12.04
N HIS A 268 15.90 13.22 -12.00
CA HIS A 268 16.16 12.04 -12.80
C HIS A 268 16.53 10.85 -11.90
N PHE A 269 16.15 9.66 -12.33
CA PHE A 269 16.56 8.45 -11.66
C PHE A 269 18.02 8.14 -11.96
N HIS A 270 18.79 7.86 -10.92
CA HIS A 270 20.12 7.31 -11.05
C HIS A 270 20.13 5.84 -10.59
N PRO A 271 20.67 4.88 -11.37
CA PRO A 271 20.65 3.46 -10.98
C PRO A 271 21.36 3.15 -9.66
N TRP A 272 22.41 3.88 -9.30
CA TRP A 272 23.05 3.76 -8.00
C TRP A 272 22.17 4.26 -6.84
N GLU A 273 21.05 4.91 -7.18
CA GLU A 273 20.01 5.37 -6.27
C GLU A 273 18.90 4.36 -5.98
N ALA A 274 18.81 3.29 -6.76
CA ALA A 274 17.77 2.27 -6.65
C ALA A 274 17.76 1.51 -5.33
N MET A 275 18.91 1.44 -4.65
CA MET A 275 19.08 0.62 -3.46
C MET A 275 19.08 1.47 -2.19
N VAL A 276 18.24 1.07 -1.24
CA VAL A 276 18.35 1.48 0.16
C VAL A 276 18.68 0.20 0.92
N ASP A 277 19.90 0.11 1.44
CA ASP A 277 20.39 -1.08 2.16
C ASP A 277 20.28 -2.40 1.37
N SER A 278 20.73 -2.41 0.13
CA SER A 278 20.76 -3.57 -0.78
C SER A 278 19.39 -4.15 -1.21
N GLU A 279 18.29 -3.51 -0.83
CA GLU A 279 16.95 -3.83 -1.36
C GLU A 279 16.54 -2.80 -2.43
N PRO A 280 15.94 -3.21 -3.56
CA PRO A 280 15.37 -2.29 -4.53
C PRO A 280 14.06 -1.75 -3.96
N VAL A 281 14.15 -0.63 -3.23
CA VAL A 281 13.02 -0.02 -2.51
C VAL A 281 12.39 1.13 -3.30
N ILE A 282 12.97 1.45 -4.47
CA ILE A 282 12.65 2.64 -5.25
C ILE A 282 12.35 2.21 -6.68
N ASP A 283 11.19 2.62 -7.21
CA ASP A 283 10.79 2.32 -8.58
C ASP A 283 11.20 3.47 -9.53
N PRO A 284 12.07 3.23 -10.54
CA PRO A 284 12.48 4.26 -11.49
C PRO A 284 11.30 4.86 -12.27
N VAL A 285 10.18 4.13 -12.36
CA VAL A 285 8.96 4.58 -13.05
C VAL A 285 8.42 5.88 -12.45
N TRP A 286 8.69 6.18 -11.17
CA TRP A 286 8.23 7.41 -10.53
C TRP A 286 8.83 8.67 -11.19
N TRP A 287 10.12 8.67 -11.52
CA TRP A 287 10.73 9.81 -12.23
C TRP A 287 10.28 9.89 -13.67
N SER A 288 10.16 8.76 -14.37
CA SER A 288 9.71 8.78 -15.77
C SER A 288 8.28 9.31 -15.89
N LEU A 289 7.38 8.88 -15.00
CA LEU A 289 5.99 9.31 -15.02
C LEU A 289 5.81 10.79 -14.65
N ALA A 290 6.69 11.34 -13.80
CA ALA A 290 6.69 12.77 -13.50
C ALA A 290 7.05 13.64 -14.71
N GLY A 291 7.87 13.13 -15.65
CA GLY A 291 8.35 13.87 -16.82
C GLY A 291 7.48 13.76 -18.07
N VAL A 292 6.51 12.84 -18.11
CA VAL A 292 5.69 12.57 -19.31
C VAL A 292 4.38 13.36 -19.29
N ASN A 293 3.92 13.71 -20.49
CA ASN A 293 2.63 14.35 -20.73
C ASN A 293 1.81 13.48 -21.68
N TYR A 294 1.30 12.37 -21.15
CA TYR A 294 0.39 11.53 -21.91
C TYR A 294 -0.92 12.25 -22.15
N GLN A 295 -1.39 12.20 -23.39
CA GLN A 295 -2.71 12.70 -23.77
C GLN A 295 -3.69 11.52 -23.74
N SER A 296 -4.92 11.78 -23.30
CA SER A 296 -5.99 10.81 -23.46
C SER A 296 -6.31 10.68 -24.94
N HIS A 297 -6.13 9.47 -25.48
CA HIS A 297 -6.61 9.12 -26.82
C HIS A 297 -7.99 8.46 -26.73
N LEU A 298 -8.84 8.90 -25.80
CA LEU A 298 -10.26 8.62 -26.01
C LEU A 298 -10.61 9.16 -27.37
N ALA A 299 -10.99 8.22 -28.24
CA ALA A 299 -11.44 8.49 -29.59
C ALA A 299 -12.22 9.79 -29.57
N SER A 300 -11.78 10.74 -30.40
CA SER A 300 -12.67 11.79 -30.86
C SER A 300 -14.05 11.17 -31.02
N ALA A 301 -15.10 11.78 -30.47
CA ALA A 301 -16.46 11.30 -30.64
C ALA A 301 -16.85 11.08 -32.12
N CYS A 302 -16.01 11.50 -33.08
CA CYS A 302 -16.14 11.23 -34.50
C CYS A 302 -15.60 9.87 -35.00
N GLY A 303 -14.94 9.05 -34.18
CA GLY A 303 -14.48 7.70 -34.60
C GLY A 303 -13.55 7.67 -35.82
N CYS A 304 -12.80 8.75 -36.07
CA CYS A 304 -11.86 8.78 -37.20
C CYS A 304 -10.47 8.35 -36.71
N GLU A 305 -9.99 7.23 -37.24
CA GLU A 305 -8.59 6.81 -37.14
C GLU A 305 -7.71 7.83 -37.89
N HIS A 306 -6.60 8.25 -37.26
CA HIS A 306 -5.51 8.97 -37.91
C HIS A 306 -4.33 8.03 -38.12
#